data_AF-A0A1W9MJA6-F1
#
_entry.id   AF-A0A1W9MJA6-F1
#
_cell.length_a   1.000
_cell.length_b   1.000
_cell.length_c   1.000
_cell.angle_alpha   90.00
_cell.angle_beta   90.00
_cell.angle_gamma   90.00
#
_symmetry.space_group_name_H-M   'P 1'
#
loop_
_entity.id
_entity.type
_entity.pdbx_description
1 polymer ?
#
loop_
_entity_poly.entity_id
_entity_poly.type
_entity_poly.pdbx_seq_one_letter_code
_entity_poly.pdbx_strand_id
1 'polypeptide(L)'
;MVNKFPKAEKFVLGQRIENTSLNVLEGIIIANQETNKEEALKKTAVELEKLRIFIRLAKDLKFISIGQYEQVSMQINEIGKMLGGLMKKFTSTSQSSLGQGIS
;
A
#
# COMPACT_ATOMS: atom_id res chain seq x y z
N MET A 1 -2.95 29.66 19.96
CA MET A 1 -1.88 28.68 19.72
C MET A 1 -2.02 27.99 18.34
N VAL A 2 -2.23 28.72 17.23
CA VAL A 2 -2.56 28.07 15.94
C VAL A 2 -2.10 28.96 14.77
N ASN A 3 -0.78 29.10 14.54
CA ASN A 3 -0.27 29.75 13.31
C ASN A 3 1.21 29.43 12.98
N LYS A 4 1.85 28.48 13.67
CA LYS A 4 3.27 28.11 13.43
C LYS A 4 3.49 26.68 12.91
N PHE A 5 2.43 25.91 12.68
CA PHE A 5 2.49 24.47 12.42
C PHE A 5 2.67 23.98 10.96
N PRO A 6 2.50 24.77 9.87
CA PRO A 6 2.52 24.21 8.51
C PRO A 6 3.82 23.46 8.15
N LYS A 7 4.97 23.93 8.62
CA LYS A 7 6.27 23.30 8.35
C LYS A 7 6.45 22.00 9.14
N ALA A 8 6.06 21.99 10.42
CA ALA A 8 6.18 20.82 11.28
C ALA A 8 5.21 19.71 10.82
N GLU A 9 3.97 20.06 10.49
CA GLU A 9 2.99 19.12 9.97
C GLU A 9 3.39 18.57 8.60
N LYS A 10 3.90 19.42 7.69
CA LYS A 10 4.46 18.97 6.41
C LYS A 10 5.60 17.98 6.60
N PHE A 11 6.50 18.25 7.54
CA PHE A 11 7.62 17.35 7.85
C PHE A 11 7.12 16.01 8.39
N VAL A 12 6.23 16.03 9.38
CA VAL A 12 5.69 14.81 10.00
C VAL A 12 4.93 13.96 9.00
N LEU A 13 4.06 14.58 8.18
CA LEU A 13 3.32 13.85 7.14
C LEU A 13 4.27 13.33 6.05
N GLY A 14 5.27 14.11 5.66
CA GLY A 14 6.32 13.68 4.72
C GLY A 14 7.06 12.44 5.22
N GLN A 15 7.52 12.45 6.47
CA GLN A 15 8.17 11.30 7.10
C GLN A 15 7.25 10.07 7.15
N ARG A 16 5.96 10.29 7.43
CA ARG A 16 4.97 9.20 7.45
C ARG A 16 4.78 8.59 6.06
N ILE A 17 4.70 9.42 5.02
CA ILE A 17 4.61 8.97 3.63
C ILE A 17 5.85 8.16 3.23
N GLU A 18 7.04 8.67 3.56
CA GLU A 18 8.31 7.98 3.27
C GLU A 18 8.36 6.61 3.94
N ASN A 19 8.14 6.56 5.26
CA ASN A 19 8.15 5.30 6.01
C ASN A 19 7.10 4.31 5.49
N THR A 20 5.87 4.76 5.22
CA THR A 20 4.82 3.88 4.68
C THR A 20 5.16 3.39 3.26
N SER A 21 5.82 4.22 2.43
CA SER A 21 6.30 3.79 1.11
C SER A 21 7.35 2.68 1.23
N LEU A 22 8.28 2.80 2.18
CA LEU A 22 9.26 1.75 2.49
C LEU A 22 8.59 0.48 3.02
N ASN A 23 7.59 0.60 3.90
CA ASN A 23 6.83 -0.57 4.39
C ASN A 23 6.12 -1.31 3.25
N VAL A 24 5.58 -0.60 2.26
CA VAL A 24 4.98 -1.23 1.07
C VAL A 24 6.05 -2.03 0.30
N LEU A 25 7.21 -1.44 0.07
CA LEU A 25 8.32 -2.12 -0.62
C LEU A 25 8.79 -3.35 0.17
N GLU A 26 8.99 -3.22 1.47
CA GLU A 26 9.38 -4.32 2.36
C GLU A 26 8.34 -5.44 2.34
N GLY A 27 7.06 -5.10 2.43
CA GLY A 27 5.96 -6.07 2.34
C GLY A 27 5.96 -6.85 1.01
N ILE A 28 6.25 -6.18 -0.11
CA ILE A 28 6.42 -6.83 -1.42
C ILE A 28 7.61 -7.80 -1.40
N ILE A 29 8.76 -7.38 -0.83
CA ILE A 29 9.97 -8.22 -0.72
C ILE A 29 9.69 -9.47 0.12
N ILE A 30 9.00 -9.30 1.26
CA ILE A 30 8.60 -10.42 2.13
C ILE A 30 7.65 -11.36 1.38
N ALA A 31 6.58 -10.83 0.78
CA ALA A 31 5.62 -11.63 0.03
C ALA A 31 6.27 -12.41 -1.12
N ASN A 32 7.34 -11.91 -1.72
CA ASN A 32 8.07 -12.63 -2.77
C ASN A 32 8.85 -13.84 -2.25
N GLN A 33 9.36 -13.78 -1.02
CA GLN A 33 10.14 -14.84 -0.39
C GLN A 33 9.27 -15.89 0.33
N GLU A 34 8.06 -15.52 0.73
CA GLU A 34 7.16 -16.41 1.46
C GLU A 34 6.61 -17.55 0.60
N THR A 35 6.50 -18.74 1.21
CA THR A 35 5.77 -19.87 0.60
C THR A 35 4.26 -19.65 0.71
N ASN A 36 3.79 -19.16 1.86
CA ASN A 36 2.42 -18.71 2.06
C ASN A 36 2.35 -17.18 2.05
N LYS A 37 2.00 -16.63 0.88
CA LYS A 37 2.05 -15.18 0.61
C LYS A 37 0.82 -14.42 1.10
N GLU A 38 -0.24 -15.11 1.52
CA GLU A 38 -1.54 -14.49 1.76
C GLU A 38 -1.47 -13.41 2.85
N GLU A 39 -0.86 -13.73 3.99
CA GLU A 39 -0.74 -12.78 5.09
C GLU A 39 0.16 -11.59 4.74
N ALA A 40 1.31 -11.84 4.12
CA ALA A 40 2.23 -10.80 3.69
C ALA A 40 1.59 -9.85 2.66
N LEU A 41 0.84 -10.40 1.69
CA LEU A 41 0.12 -9.60 0.70
C LEU A 41 -1.01 -8.76 1.34
N LYS A 42 -1.78 -9.33 2.29
CA LYS A 42 -2.80 -8.58 3.04
C LYS A 42 -2.20 -7.42 3.83
N LYS A 43 -1.10 -7.65 4.55
CA LYS A 43 -0.38 -6.59 5.30
C LYS A 43 0.13 -5.50 4.35
N THR A 44 0.72 -5.88 3.22
CA THR A 44 1.20 -4.94 2.20
C THR A 44 0.07 -4.11 1.61
N ALA A 45 -1.10 -4.71 1.35
CA ALA A 45 -2.27 -4.01 0.84
C ALA A 45 -2.77 -2.93 1.83
N VAL A 46 -2.72 -3.21 3.14
CA VAL A 46 -3.07 -2.23 4.18
C VAL A 46 -2.09 -1.06 4.19
N GLU A 47 -0.78 -1.30 4.06
CA GLU A 47 0.22 -0.22 3.97
C GLU A 47 0.01 0.63 2.71
N LEU A 48 -0.33 0.02 1.57
CA LEU A 48 -0.62 0.76 0.34
C LEU A 48 -1.85 1.66 0.50
N GLU A 49 -2.88 1.21 1.21
CA GLU A 49 -4.07 2.03 1.47
C GLU A 49 -3.77 3.18 2.44
N LYS A 50 -2.93 2.95 3.46
CA LYS A 50 -2.41 4.04 4.31
C LYS A 50 -1.68 5.09 3.46
N LEU A 51 -0.81 4.66 2.55
CA LEU A 51 -0.07 5.55 1.65
C LEU A 51 -1.03 6.40 0.80
N ARG A 52 -2.07 5.78 0.24
CA ARG A 52 -3.10 6.49 -0.54
C ARG A 52 -3.77 7.59 0.28
N ILE A 53 -4.13 7.30 1.53
CA ILE A 53 -4.76 8.28 2.42
C ILE A 53 -3.80 9.42 2.75
N PHE A 54 -2.53 9.13 3.06
CA PHE A 54 -1.55 10.16 3.38
C PHE A 54 -1.24 11.08 2.18
N ILE A 55 -1.19 10.53 0.97
CA ILE A 55 -1.02 11.32 -0.27
C ILE A 55 -2.23 12.22 -0.54
N ARG A 56 -3.46 11.72 -0.30
CA ARG A 56 -4.67 12.55 -0.38
C ARG A 56 -4.64 13.67 0.65
N LEU A 57 -4.27 13.38 1.89
CA LEU A 57 -4.14 14.38 2.94
C LEU A 57 -3.08 15.44 2.59
N ALA A 58 -1.93 15.03 2.03
CA ALA A 58 -0.90 15.97 1.60
C ALA A 58 -1.39 16.92 0.51
N LYS A 59 -2.26 16.45 -0.39
CA LYS A 59 -2.93 17.30 -1.38
C LYS A 59 -3.95 18.24 -0.73
N ASP A 60 -4.79 17.74 0.16
CA ASP A 60 -5.84 18.52 0.82
C ASP A 60 -5.24 19.64 1.69
N LEU A 61 -4.10 19.38 2.32
CA LEU A 61 -3.29 20.37 3.06
C LEU A 61 -2.43 21.27 2.16
N LYS A 62 -2.51 21.12 0.83
CA LYS A 62 -1.74 21.86 -0.18
C LYS A 62 -0.22 21.72 -0.04
N PHE A 63 0.25 20.60 0.51
CA PHE A 63 1.69 20.30 0.61
C PHE A 63 2.29 19.81 -0.72
N ILE A 64 1.45 19.25 -1.60
CA ILE A 64 1.77 18.85 -2.96
C ILE A 64 0.77 19.47 -3.95
N SER A 65 1.19 19.65 -5.20
CA SER A 65 0.30 20.12 -6.26
C SER A 65 -0.66 19.03 -6.74
N ILE A 66 -1.72 19.42 -7.45
CA ILE A 66 -2.66 18.48 -8.06
C ILE A 66 -1.93 17.55 -9.05
N GLY A 67 -1.03 18.08 -9.88
CA GLY A 67 -0.24 17.27 -10.81
C GLY A 67 0.66 16.25 -10.10
N GLN A 68 1.31 16.65 -9.00
CA GLN A 68 2.10 15.70 -8.18
C GLN A 68 1.21 14.61 -7.58
N TYR A 69 0.03 14.98 -7.06
CA TYR A 69 -0.95 14.03 -6.54
C TYR A 69 -1.40 13.03 -7.62
N GLU A 70 -1.68 13.48 -8.84
CA GLU A 70 -2.08 12.62 -9.95
C GLU A 70 -1.00 11.61 -10.32
N GLN A 71 0.26 12.06 -10.47
CA GLN A 71 1.38 11.18 -10.80
C GLN A 71 1.56 10.08 -9.73
N VAL A 72 1.59 10.45 -8.45
CA VAL A 72 1.76 9.49 -7.35
C VAL A 72 0.54 8.57 -7.23
N SER A 73 -0.68 9.10 -7.41
CA SER A 73 -1.90 8.29 -7.35
C SER A 73 -1.95 7.24 -8.46
N MET A 74 -1.47 7.55 -9.67
CA MET A 74 -1.34 6.57 -10.74
C MET A 74 -0.39 5.44 -10.37
N GLN A 75 0.78 5.77 -9.81
CA GLN A 75 1.75 4.75 -9.36
C GLN A 75 1.18 3.85 -8.26
N ILE A 76 0.52 4.43 -7.25
CA ILE A 76 -0.17 3.68 -6.19
C ILE A 76 -1.25 2.76 -6.79
N ASN A 77 -2.00 3.22 -7.79
CA ASN A 77 -3.01 2.40 -8.46
C ASN A 77 -2.40 1.20 -9.21
N GLU A 78 -1.30 1.41 -9.93
CA GLU A 78 -0.62 0.30 -10.63
C GLU A 78 -0.08 -0.73 -9.64
N ILE A 79 0.55 -0.31 -8.53
CA ILE A 79 0.98 -1.21 -7.45
C ILE A 79 -0.22 -1.97 -6.87
N GLY A 80 -1.35 -1.28 -6.66
CA GLY A 80 -2.58 -1.90 -6.15
C GLY A 80 -3.16 -2.97 -7.10
N LYS A 81 -3.13 -2.73 -8.41
CA LYS A 81 -3.53 -3.73 -9.42
C LYS A 81 -2.64 -4.96 -9.36
N MET A 82 -1.33 -4.77 -9.26
CA MET A 82 -0.35 -5.87 -9.15
C MET A 82 -0.58 -6.70 -7.88
N LEU A 83 -0.71 -6.05 -6.72
CA LEU A 83 -1.02 -6.73 -5.45
C LEU A 83 -2.34 -7.48 -5.51
N GLY A 84 -3.40 -6.86 -6.04
CA GLY A 84 -4.71 -7.49 -6.19
C GLY A 84 -4.68 -8.71 -7.11
N GLY A 85 -3.90 -8.67 -8.19
CA GLY A 85 -3.68 -9.82 -9.08
C GLY A 85 -3.00 -10.98 -8.35
N LEU A 86 -1.96 -10.70 -7.57
CA LEU A 86 -1.26 -11.71 -6.76
C LEU A 86 -2.19 -12.30 -5.70
N MET A 87 -2.91 -11.47 -4.95
CA MET A 87 -3.85 -11.94 -3.93
C MET A 87 -4.91 -12.87 -4.51
N LYS A 88 -5.51 -12.51 -5.66
CA LYS A 88 -6.48 -13.40 -6.34
C LYS A 88 -5.87 -14.76 -6.64
N LYS A 89 -4.66 -14.79 -7.22
CA LYS A 89 -3.95 -16.03 -7.56
C LYS A 89 -3.70 -16.93 -6.34
N PHE A 90 -3.29 -16.35 -5.22
CA PHE A 90 -2.90 -17.13 -4.04
C PHE A 90 -4.06 -17.45 -3.09
N THR A 91 -5.12 -16.64 -3.04
CA THR A 91 -6.34 -16.96 -2.28
C THR A 91 -7.21 -18.02 -2.96
N SER A 92 -7.25 -18.08 -4.29
CA SER A 92 -8.02 -19.11 -5.02
C SER A 92 -7.35 -20.49 -5.05
N THR A 93 -6.05 -20.58 -4.75
CA THR A 93 -5.32 -21.86 -4.80
C THR A 93 -5.66 -22.76 -3.61
N SER A 94 -6.03 -22.20 -2.45
CA SER A 94 -6.38 -22.93 -1.22
C SER A 94 -7.69 -23.73 -1.27
N GLN A 95 -8.50 -23.62 -2.34
CA GLN A 95 -9.73 -24.40 -2.51
C GLN A 95 -9.60 -25.62 -3.45
N SER A 96 -8.46 -25.79 -4.14
CA SER A 96 -8.30 -26.85 -5.14
C SER A 96 -7.74 -28.19 -4.61
N SER A 97 -7.31 -28.26 -3.35
CA SER A 97 -6.68 -29.45 -2.76
C SER A 97 -7.62 -30.31 -1.88
N LEU A 98 -8.91 -29.98 -1.78
CA LEU A 98 -9.89 -30.73 -0.96
C LEU A 98 -10.84 -31.63 -1.78
N GLY A 99 -10.60 -31.81 -3.09
CA GLY A 99 -11.55 -32.48 -4.00
C GLY A 99 -11.06 -33.74 -4.74
N GLN A 100 -9.89 -34.29 -4.45
CA GLN A 100 -9.38 -35.51 -5.11
C GLN A 100 -9.00 -36.63 -4.13
N GLY A 101 -9.77 -36.77 -3.05
CA GLY A 101 -9.67 -37.91 -2.17
C GLY A 101 -11.06 -38.29 -1.67
N ILE A 102 -11.46 -39.51 -2.03
CA ILE A 102 -12.64 -40.28 -1.59
C ILE A 102 -13.77 -40.35 -2.62
N SER A 103 -14.03 -41.62 -3.00
CA SER A 103 -15.10 -42.24 -3.80
C SER A 103 -14.91 -42.31 -5.31
#